data_AF-A0A959VEG0-F1
#
_entry.id   AF-A0A959VEG0-F1
#
_cell.length_a   1.000
_cell.length_b   1.000
_cell.length_c   1.000
_cell.angle_alpha   90.00
_cell.angle_beta   90.00
_cell.angle_gamma   90.00
#
_symmetry.space_group_name_H-M   'P 1'
#
loop_
_entity.id
_entity.type
_entity.pdbx_description
1 polymer ?
#
loop_
_entity_poly.entity_id
_entity_poly.type
_entity_poly.pdbx_seq_one_letter_code
_entity_poly.pdbx_strand_id
1 'polypeptide(L)'
;MTALTQIIKEKINESGQTVHQFAKQLGMSSSGLYRLLNRKDMPLSRFLHISRLLNYNLLTELYPGLAPHATVNNLLQTENQQLKQQVTNLTADKKLLSDVINLLKDKTII
;
A
#
# COMPACT_ATOMS: atom_id res chain seq x y z
N MET A 1 -20.16 -3.67 -20.52
CA MET A 1 -19.25 -4.18 -19.46
C MET A 1 -18.95 -2.99 -18.54
N THR A 2 -19.04 -3.15 -17.22
CA THR A 2 -18.88 -2.00 -16.30
C THR A 2 -17.40 -1.70 -16.04
N ALA A 3 -17.06 -0.47 -15.66
CA ALA A 3 -15.69 -0.09 -15.29
C ALA A 3 -15.12 -0.97 -14.16
N LEU A 4 -15.95 -1.30 -13.17
CA LEU A 4 -15.61 -2.21 -12.08
C LEU A 4 -15.25 -3.62 -12.57
N THR A 5 -15.99 -4.15 -13.57
CA THR A 5 -15.68 -5.45 -14.17
C THR A 5 -14.30 -5.47 -14.81
N GLN A 6 -13.90 -4.37 -15.44
CA GLN A 6 -12.59 -4.24 -16.08
C GLN A 6 -11.47 -4.21 -15.03
N ILE A 7 -11.61 -3.37 -14.00
CA ILE A 7 -10.65 -3.26 -12.91
C ILE A 7 -10.44 -4.61 -12.22
N ILE A 8 -11.52 -5.35 -11.93
CA ILE A 8 -11.42 -6.67 -11.31
C ILE A 8 -10.63 -7.64 -12.19
N LYS A 9 -10.84 -7.63 -13.52
CA LYS A 9 -10.08 -8.50 -14.44
C LYS A 9 -8.61 -8.11 -14.50
N GLU A 10 -8.30 -6.83 -14.52
CA GLU A 10 -6.92 -6.33 -14.49
C GLU A 10 -6.21 -6.77 -13.21
N LYS A 11 -6.85 -6.61 -12.05
CA LYS A 11 -6.29 -7.06 -10.76
C LYS A 11 -6.12 -8.58 -10.67
N ILE A 12 -7.02 -9.36 -11.27
CA ILE A 12 -6.83 -10.81 -11.39
C ILE A 12 -5.53 -11.10 -12.17
N ASN A 13 -5.35 -10.46 -13.31
CA ASN A 13 -4.17 -10.66 -14.15
C ASN A 13 -2.88 -10.18 -13.46
N GLU A 14 -2.89 -9.02 -12.79
CA GLU A 14 -1.77 -8.50 -12.01
C GLU A 14 -1.36 -9.45 -10.87
N SER A 15 -2.32 -10.18 -10.29
CA SER A 15 -2.05 -11.20 -9.27
C SER A 15 -1.40 -12.49 -9.81
N GLY A 16 -1.13 -12.55 -11.12
CA GLY A 16 -0.59 -13.73 -11.80
C GLY A 16 -1.59 -14.88 -11.94
N GLN A 17 -2.88 -14.61 -11.69
CA GLN A 17 -3.95 -15.61 -11.77
C GLN A 17 -4.74 -15.46 -13.06
N THR A 18 -5.23 -16.59 -13.57
CA THR A 18 -6.27 -16.58 -14.61
C THR A 18 -7.64 -16.37 -13.99
N VAL A 19 -8.58 -15.82 -14.78
CA VAL A 19 -10.00 -15.70 -14.39
C VAL A 19 -10.59 -17.04 -13.93
N HIS A 20 -10.14 -18.15 -14.52
CA HIS A 20 -10.57 -19.50 -14.14
C HIS A 20 -10.07 -19.91 -12.75
N GLN A 21 -8.78 -19.67 -12.44
CA GLN A 21 -8.21 -19.94 -11.11
C GLN A 21 -8.89 -19.08 -10.04
N PHE A 22 -9.11 -17.80 -10.33
CA PHE A 22 -9.80 -16.89 -9.42
C PHE A 22 -11.26 -17.31 -9.17
N ALA A 23 -11.99 -17.73 -10.22
CA ALA A 23 -13.34 -18.26 -10.08
C ALA A 23 -13.39 -19.50 -9.17
N LYS A 24 -12.39 -20.41 -9.30
CA LYS A 24 -12.26 -21.58 -8.41
C LYS A 24 -12.05 -21.17 -6.95
N GLN A 25 -11.22 -20.17 -6.68
CA GLN A 25 -11.03 -19.65 -5.31
C GLN A 25 -12.32 -19.08 -4.71
N LEU A 26 -13.18 -18.49 -5.54
CA LEU A 26 -14.51 -18.03 -5.14
C LEU A 26 -15.57 -19.15 -5.02
N GLY A 27 -15.19 -20.40 -5.28
CA GLY A 27 -16.07 -21.56 -5.25
C GLY A 27 -17.12 -21.54 -6.36
N MET A 28 -16.81 -20.98 -7.54
CA MET A 28 -17.75 -20.87 -8.66
C MET A 28 -17.10 -21.17 -10.02
N SER A 29 -17.94 -21.37 -11.04
CA SER A 29 -17.48 -21.52 -12.42
C SER A 29 -17.02 -20.18 -13.01
N SER A 30 -16.17 -20.22 -14.03
CA SER A 30 -15.76 -19.01 -14.78
C SER A 30 -16.97 -18.25 -15.33
N SER A 31 -17.97 -18.97 -15.88
CA SER A 31 -19.22 -18.36 -16.36
C SER A 31 -20.02 -17.72 -15.22
N GLY A 32 -20.04 -18.34 -14.04
CA GLY A 32 -20.64 -17.78 -12.83
C GLY A 32 -19.97 -16.48 -12.41
N LEU A 33 -18.64 -16.41 -12.46
CA LEU A 33 -17.88 -15.19 -12.21
C LEU A 33 -18.20 -14.11 -13.25
N TYR A 34 -18.20 -14.42 -14.55
CA TYR A 34 -18.58 -13.45 -15.59
C TYR A 34 -19.99 -12.90 -15.37
N ARG A 35 -20.96 -13.75 -15.01
CA ARG A 35 -22.31 -13.29 -14.67
C ARG A 35 -22.30 -12.41 -13.43
N LEU A 36 -21.61 -12.81 -12.37
CA LEU A 36 -21.49 -12.04 -11.14
C LEU A 36 -20.92 -10.64 -11.39
N LEU A 37 -19.83 -10.53 -12.15
CA LEU A 37 -19.17 -9.25 -12.43
C LEU A 37 -19.96 -8.32 -13.35
N ASN A 38 -20.92 -8.85 -14.12
CA ASN A 38 -21.80 -8.08 -14.99
C ASN A 38 -23.17 -7.79 -14.36
N ARG A 39 -23.44 -8.26 -13.14
CA ARG A 39 -24.67 -7.92 -12.42
C ARG A 39 -24.62 -6.46 -11.99
N LYS A 40 -25.71 -5.74 -12.26
CA LYS A 40 -25.91 -4.37 -11.77
C LYS A 40 -25.89 -4.31 -10.24
N ASP A 41 -26.48 -5.33 -9.61
CA ASP A 41 -26.66 -5.38 -8.16
C ASP A 41 -25.86 -6.55 -7.59
N MET A 42 -24.53 -6.41 -7.59
CA MET A 42 -23.65 -7.39 -6.96
C MET A 42 -23.82 -7.33 -5.43
N PRO A 43 -24.08 -8.46 -4.74
CA PRO A 43 -24.16 -8.46 -3.29
C PRO A 43 -22.87 -7.95 -2.65
N LEU A 44 -22.97 -7.04 -1.67
CA LEU A 44 -21.82 -6.47 -0.98
C LEU A 44 -20.89 -7.54 -0.40
N SER A 45 -21.44 -8.64 0.11
CA SER A 45 -20.66 -9.77 0.61
C SER A 45 -19.77 -10.41 -0.46
N ARG A 46 -20.26 -10.53 -1.70
CA ARG A 46 -19.48 -11.03 -2.84
C ARG A 46 -18.43 -10.02 -3.28
N PHE A 47 -18.79 -8.74 -3.29
CA PHE A 47 -17.86 -7.66 -3.59
C PHE A 47 -16.67 -7.63 -2.60
N LEU A 48 -16.95 -7.69 -1.29
CA LEU A 48 -15.93 -7.71 -0.24
C LEU A 48 -15.08 -8.99 -0.30
N HIS A 49 -15.68 -10.13 -0.66
CA HIS A 49 -14.93 -11.37 -0.82
C HIS A 49 -13.96 -11.29 -2.01
N ILE A 50 -14.40 -10.76 -3.15
CA ILE A 50 -13.53 -10.50 -4.31
C ILE A 50 -12.38 -9.55 -3.91
N SER A 51 -12.70 -8.44 -3.24
CA SER A 51 -11.72 -7.48 -2.74
C SER A 51 -10.66 -8.14 -1.84
N ARG A 52 -11.08 -9.01 -0.92
CA ARG A 52 -10.17 -9.75 -0.04
C ARG A 52 -9.26 -10.72 -0.81
N LEU A 53 -9.82 -11.49 -1.76
CA LEU A 53 -9.03 -12.45 -2.55
C LEU A 53 -8.02 -11.76 -3.47
N LEU A 54 -8.34 -10.57 -3.96
CA LEU A 54 -7.43 -9.76 -4.75
C LEU A 54 -6.39 -9.01 -3.92
N ASN A 55 -6.50 -9.05 -2.58
CA ASN A 55 -5.74 -8.19 -1.67
C ASN A 55 -5.79 -6.72 -2.11
N TYR A 56 -6.97 -6.28 -2.58
CA TYR A 56 -7.17 -4.96 -3.18
C TYR A 56 -8.48 -4.35 -2.70
N ASN A 57 -8.46 -3.12 -2.19
CA ASN A 57 -9.65 -2.45 -1.70
C ASN A 57 -10.49 -1.89 -2.86
N LEU A 58 -11.39 -2.71 -3.41
CA LEU A 58 -12.26 -2.29 -4.52
C LEU A 58 -13.19 -1.12 -4.17
N LEU A 59 -13.42 -0.80 -2.88
CA LEU A 59 -14.26 0.33 -2.49
C LEU A 59 -13.64 1.67 -2.91
N THR A 60 -12.32 1.75 -3.04
CA THR A 60 -11.64 3.00 -3.46
C THR A 60 -11.98 3.37 -4.90
N GLU A 61 -12.37 2.40 -5.73
CA GLU A 61 -12.79 2.64 -7.11
C GLU A 61 -14.20 3.24 -7.18
N LEU A 62 -15.07 2.85 -6.25
CA LEU A 62 -16.45 3.33 -6.20
C LEU A 62 -16.57 4.64 -5.42
N TYR A 63 -15.70 4.82 -4.43
CA TYR A 63 -15.67 5.96 -3.53
C TYR A 63 -14.22 6.40 -3.30
N PRO A 64 -13.63 7.14 -4.23
CA PRO A 64 -12.24 7.59 -4.12
C PRO A 64 -11.98 8.44 -2.85
N GLY A 65 -13.02 9.07 -2.30
CA GLY A 65 -12.94 9.82 -1.03
C GLY A 65 -12.90 8.95 0.24
N LEU A 66 -13.16 7.64 0.14
CA LEU A 66 -13.09 6.70 1.28
C LEU A 66 -11.72 6.01 1.41
N ALA A 67 -10.74 6.32 0.56
CA ALA A 67 -9.42 5.70 0.62
C ALA A 67 -8.70 6.07 1.94
N PRO A 68 -8.59 5.18 2.94
CA PRO A 68 -7.88 5.48 4.19
C PRO A 68 -6.36 5.48 3.96
N HIS A 69 -5.89 5.01 2.80
CA HIS A 69 -4.48 4.77 2.52
C HIS A 69 -3.72 5.99 1.98
N ALA A 70 -4.35 6.90 1.22
CA ALA A 70 -3.61 8.05 0.70
C ALA A 70 -3.18 8.98 1.83
N THR A 71 -4.09 9.32 2.74
CA THR A 71 -3.81 10.23 3.85
C THR A 71 -2.84 9.60 4.87
N VAL A 72 -3.05 8.34 5.25
CA VAL A 72 -2.18 7.68 6.25
C VAL A 72 -0.79 7.37 5.69
N ASN A 73 -0.66 6.90 4.44
CA ASN A 73 0.67 6.67 3.87
C ASN A 73 1.44 7.98 3.66
N ASN A 74 0.76 9.06 3.25
CA ASN A 74 1.41 10.37 3.12
C ASN A 74 1.88 10.91 4.47
N LEU A 75 1.07 10.76 5.53
CA LEU A 75 1.45 11.14 6.90
C LEU A 75 2.64 10.31 7.42
N LEU A 76 2.60 8.99 7.26
CA LEU A 76 3.70 8.10 7.66
C LEU A 76 4.98 8.36 6.85
N GLN A 77 4.88 8.69 5.57
CA GLN A 77 6.04 9.06 4.75
C GLN A 77 6.65 10.39 5.22
N THR A 78 5.81 11.37 5.53
CA THR A 78 6.24 12.68 6.05
C THR A 78 6.98 12.53 7.38
N GLU A 79 6.42 11.75 8.31
CA GLU A 79 7.03 11.49 9.62
C GLU A 79 8.37 10.75 9.48
N ASN A 80 8.46 9.73 8.62
CA ASN A 80 9.71 9.01 8.36
C ASN A 80 10.80 9.91 7.74
N GLN A 81 10.43 10.85 6.87
CA GLN A 81 11.37 11.81 6.30
C GLN A 81 11.89 12.78 7.38
N GLN A 82 11.00 13.26 8.25
CA GLN A 82 11.39 14.13 9.36
C GLN A 82 12.33 13.41 10.34
N LEU A 83 12.02 12.17 10.72
CA LEU A 83 12.88 11.37 11.59
C LEU A 83 14.26 11.11 10.97
N LYS A 84 14.34 10.80 9.67
CA LYS A 84 15.61 10.65 8.96
C LYS A 84 16.46 11.92 9.00
N GLN A 85 15.82 13.09 8.83
CA GLN A 85 16.52 14.36 8.91
C GLN A 85 17.06 14.61 10.32
N GLN A 86 16.27 14.31 11.36
CA GLN A 86 16.71 14.45 12.75
C GLN A 86 17.90 13.54 13.06
N VAL A 87 17.86 12.28 12.65
CA VAL A 87 18.98 11.34 12.84
C VAL A 87 20.24 11.83 12.13
N THR A 88 20.10 12.38 10.92
CA THR A 88 21.22 12.94 10.15
C THR A 88 21.84 14.13 10.89
N ASN A 89 21.02 15.06 11.36
CA ASN A 89 21.48 16.23 12.10
C ASN A 89 22.19 15.82 13.41
N LEU A 90 21.59 14.93 14.20
CA LEU A 90 22.18 14.43 15.44
C LEU A 90 23.50 13.68 15.21
N THR A 91 23.62 12.96 14.09
CA THR A 91 24.86 12.28 13.72
C THR A 91 25.95 13.28 13.36
N ALA A 92 25.60 14.35 12.65
CA ALA A 92 26.52 15.45 12.35
C ALA A 92 26.98 16.16 13.62
N ASP A 93 26.06 16.50 14.53
CA ASP A 93 26.36 17.16 15.80
C ASP A 93 27.29 16.31 16.68
N LYS A 94 27.01 15.00 16.78
CA LYS A 94 27.88 14.06 17.49
C LYS A 94 29.28 14.02 16.91
N LYS A 95 29.42 14.04 15.58
CA LYS A 95 30.72 14.05 14.91
C LYS A 95 31.48 15.33 15.22
N LEU A 96 30.83 16.49 15.10
CA LEU A 96 31.43 17.78 15.44
C LEU A 96 31.91 17.81 16.90
N LEU A 97 31.08 17.32 17.83
CA LEU A 97 31.45 17.22 19.25
C LEU A 97 32.66 16.30 19.45
N SER A 98 32.71 15.15 18.76
CA SER A 98 33.86 14.25 18.81
C SER A 98 35.14 14.93 18.28
N ASP A 99 35.04 15.65 17.17
CA ASP A 99 36.17 16.36 16.57
C ASP A 99 36.66 17.48 17.49
N VAL A 100 35.75 18.24 18.10
CA VAL A 100 36.10 19.26 19.11
C VAL A 100 36.79 18.63 20.33
N ILE A 101 36.26 17.52 20.85
CA ILE A 101 36.88 16.81 21.98
C ILE A 101 38.29 16.34 21.62
N ASN A 102 38.49 15.79 20.42
CA ASN A 102 39.81 15.35 19.97
C ASN A 102 40.78 16.53 19.81
N LEU A 103 40.33 17.65 19.24
CA LEU A 103 41.13 18.88 19.15
C LEU A 103 41.50 19.45 20.52
N LEU A 104 40.62 19.37 21.50
CA LEU A 104 40.90 19.79 22.87
C LEU A 104 41.88 18.84 23.56
N LYS A 105 41.77 17.52 23.34
CA LYS A 105 42.73 16.54 23.84
C LYS A 105 44.12 16.74 23.24
N ASP A 106 44.21 16.97 21.93
CA ASP A 106 45.49 17.21 21.24
C ASP A 106 46.15 18.54 21.67
N LYS A 107 45.35 19.53 22.08
CA LYS A 107 45.85 20.80 22.65
C LYS A 107 46.18 20.72 24.14
N THR A 108 45.76 19.67 24.84
CA THR A 108 46.08 19.45 26.25
C THR A 108 47.30 18.54 26.34
N ILE A 109 48.45 19.03 25.87
CA ILE A 109 49.77 18.50 26.26
C ILE A 109 50.37 19.53 27.21
N ILE A 110 49.99 19.42 28.49
CA ILE A 110 50.82 19.68 29.68
C ILE A 110 50.42 18.63 30.71
#